data_AF-A0A519Y6G3-F1
#
_entry.id   AF-A0A519Y6G3-F1
#
_cell.length_a   1.000
_cell.length_b   1.000
_cell.length_c   1.000
_cell.angle_alpha   90.00
_cell.angle_beta   90.00
_cell.angle_gamma   90.00
#
_symmetry.space_group_name_H-M   'P 1'
#
loop_
_entity.id
_entity.type
_entity.pdbx_description
1 polymer ?
#
loop_
_entity_poly.entity_id
_entity_poly.type
_entity_poly.pdbx_seq_one_letter_code
_entity_poly.pdbx_strand_id
1 'polypeptide(L)' 'FLGLSPDTALNGTTALHAWALQGGARLLRVHDVAEARQAVRLWEMVGL' A
#
# COMPACT_ATOMS: atom_id res chain seq x y z
N PHE A 1 -5.78 -5.49 15.43
CA PHE A 1 -4.46 -4.83 15.44
C PHE A 1 -3.38 -5.89 15.39
N LEU A 2 -2.31 -5.71 14.60
CA LEU A 2 -1.25 -6.72 14.40
C LEU A 2 -0.17 -6.72 15.49
N GLY A 3 -0.29 -5.89 16.53
CA GLY A 3 0.70 -5.82 17.62
C GLY A 3 2.05 -5.22 17.23
N LEU A 4 2.11 -4.47 16.12
CA LEU A 4 3.35 -3.86 15.60
C LEU A 4 3.48 -2.39 16.03
N SER A 5 4.73 -1.90 16.09
CA SER A 5 5.02 -0.46 16.21
C SER A 5 4.83 0.24 14.85
N PRO A 6 4.66 1.57 14.81
CA PRO A 6 4.59 2.31 13.55
C PRO A 6 5.78 2.04 12.63
N ASP A 7 7.00 2.00 13.17
CA ASP A 7 8.24 1.78 12.41
C ASP A 7 8.32 0.38 11.75
N THR A 8 7.51 -0.57 12.21
CA THR A 8 7.47 -1.95 11.68
C THR A 8 6.20 -2.25 10.88
N ALA A 9 5.31 -1.25 10.70
CA ALA A 9 4.04 -1.43 10.03
C ALA A 9 4.11 -1.36 8.49
N LEU A 10 5.27 -1.07 7.91
CA LEU A 10 5.45 -0.82 6.49
C LEU A 10 4.96 -1.98 5.59
N ASN A 11 5.26 -3.23 5.98
CA ASN A 11 4.81 -4.39 5.20
C ASN A 11 3.27 -4.50 5.18
N GLY A 12 2.63 -4.34 6.35
CA GLY A 12 1.18 -4.44 6.46
C GLY A 12 0.45 -3.32 5.72
N THR A 13 0.96 -2.09 5.79
CA THR A 13 0.37 -0.95 5.06
C THR A 13 0.56 -1.07 3.55
N THR A 14 1.72 -1.54 3.09
CA THR A 14 1.98 -1.79 1.65
C THR A 14 1.05 -2.87 1.09
N ALA A 15 0.85 -3.97 1.81
CA ALA A 15 -0.11 -5.01 1.42
C ALA A 15 -1.54 -4.47 1.35
N LEU A 16 -1.94 -3.65 2.33
CA LEU A 16 -3.27 -3.03 2.34
C LEU A 16 -3.47 -2.06 1.18
N HIS A 17 -2.43 -1.31 0.77
CA HIS A 17 -2.49 -0.45 -0.42
C HIS A 17 -2.79 -1.26 -1.69
N ALA A 18 -2.13 -2.40 -1.89
CA ALA A 18 -2.38 -3.25 -3.05
C ALA A 18 -3.85 -3.72 -3.10
N TRP A 19 -4.41 -4.17 -1.98
CA TRP A 19 -5.83 -4.53 -1.90
C TRP A 19 -6.77 -3.35 -2.08
N ALA A 20 -6.42 -2.17 -1.55
CA ALA A 20 -7.21 -0.96 -1.75
C ALA A 20 -7.27 -0.56 -3.23
N LEU A 21 -6.13 -0.62 -3.94
CA LEU A 21 -6.05 -0.36 -5.37
C LEU A 21 -6.89 -1.35 -6.18
N GLN A 22 -6.77 -2.66 -5.90
CA GLN A 22 -7.65 -3.68 -6.49
C GLN A 22 -9.13 -3.44 -6.19
N GLY A 23 -9.45 -2.86 -5.03
CA GLY A 23 -10.79 -2.44 -4.64
C GLY A 23 -11.28 -1.15 -5.32
N GLY A 24 -10.51 -0.56 -6.25
CA GLY A 24 -10.87 0.66 -6.98
C GLY A 24 -10.55 1.96 -6.25
N ALA A 25 -9.70 1.94 -5.21
CA ALA A 25 -9.26 3.16 -4.55
C ALA A 25 -8.47 4.06 -5.51
N ARG A 26 -8.86 5.34 -5.59
CA ARG A 26 -8.16 6.34 -6.41
C ARG A 26 -7.27 7.30 -5.61
N LEU A 27 -7.21 7.13 -4.29
CA LEU A 27 -6.41 7.93 -3.39
C LEU A 27 -5.87 7.06 -2.26
N LEU A 28 -4.55 7.07 -2.08
CA LEU A 28 -3.88 6.49 -0.92
C LEU A 28 -3.28 7.64 -0.09
N ARG A 29 -3.71 7.77 1.17
CA ARG A 29 -3.11 8.71 2.13
C ARG A 29 -2.07 7.96 2.94
N VAL A 30 -0.81 8.34 2.79
CA VAL A 30 0.33 7.56 3.30
C VAL A 30 1.34 8.46 4.02
N HIS A 31 2.11 7.86 4.93
CA HIS A 31 3.30 8.51 5.52
C HIS A 31 4.53 8.18 4.67
N ASP A 32 4.64 6.93 4.21
CA ASP A 32 5.74 6.41 3.40
C ASP A 32 5.41 6.48 1.90
N VAL A 33 5.73 7.62 1.29
CA VAL A 33 5.31 7.95 -0.09
C VAL A 33 6.02 7.08 -1.14
N ALA A 34 7.29 6.73 -0.91
CA ALA A 34 8.08 6.00 -1.90
C ALA A 34 7.56 4.56 -2.10
N GLU A 35 7.27 3.87 -1.02
CA GLU A 35 6.77 2.49 -0.98
C GLU A 35 5.34 2.42 -1.50
N ALA A 36 4.49 3.39 -1.15
CA ALA A 36 3.16 3.51 -1.73
C ALA A 36 3.22 3.70 -3.26
N ARG A 37 4.16 4.51 -3.77
CA ARG A 37 4.38 4.67 -5.21
C ARG A 37 4.84 3.38 -5.88
N GLN A 38 5.68 2.58 -5.22
CA GLN A 38 6.08 1.26 -5.72
C GLN A 38 4.87 0.32 -5.81
N ALA A 39 4.01 0.28 -4.79
CA ALA A 39 2.80 -0.52 -4.80
C ALA A 39 1.84 -0.13 -5.94
N VAL A 40 1.64 1.17 -6.18
CA VAL A 40 0.84 1.66 -7.32
C VAL A 40 1.42 1.20 -8.65
N ARG A 41 2.74 1.37 -8.87
CA ARG A 41 3.38 0.95 -10.12
C ARG A 41 3.29 -0.56 -10.34
N LEU A 42 3.50 -1.35 -9.29
CA LEU A 42 3.39 -2.81 -9.36
C LEU A 42 1.96 -3.23 -9.71
N TRP A 43 0.95 -2.61 -9.09
CA TRP A 43 -0.47 -2.86 -9.40
C TRP A 43 -0.81 -2.51 -10.86
N GLU A 44 -0.35 -1.35 -11.36
CA GLU A 44 -0.51 -0.96 -12.78
C GLU A 44 0.16 -1.95 -13.74
N MET A 45 1.35 -2.46 -13.40
CA MET A 45 2.09 -3.44 -14.22
C MET A 45 1.36 -4.78 -14.36
N VAL A 46 0.63 -5.21 -13.33
CA VAL A 46 -0.11 -6.48 -13.37
C VAL A 46 -1.50 -6.36 -14.02
N GLY A 47 -1.91 -5.13 -14.41
CA GLY A 47 -3.18 -4.90 -15.10
C GLY A 47 -4.42 -5.19 -14.24
N LEU A 48 -4.29 -5.08 -12.93
CA LEU A 48 -5.38 -5.23 -11.96
C LEU A 48 -5.98 -3.89 -11.56
#